data_AF-A0A957K860-F1
#
_entry.id   AF-A0A957K860-F1
#
_cell.length_a   1.000
_cell.length_b   1.000
_cell.length_c   1.000
_cell.angle_alpha   90.00
_cell.angle_beta   90.00
_cell.angle_gamma   90.00
#
_symmetry.space_group_name_H-M   'P 1'
#
loop_
_entity.id
_entity.type
_entity.pdbx_description
1 polymer ?
#
loop_
_entity_poly.entity_id
_entity_poly.type
_entity_poly.pdbx_seq_one_letter_code
_entity_poly.pdbx_strand_id
1 'polypeptide(L)'
;MSTVDPKFLKQLRYRCIGPTRGGRVIAVAGDPNNQAVFYFGAVAGGVWKSDDAGQYWQNISDGFFKTSSVGALAVAPSDPNVIYAGMGETTIRIDVSHGDGVYKSTDAGK
;
A
#
# COMPACT_ATOMS: atom_id res chain seq x y z
N MET A 1 -5.27 -26.40 -31.01
CA MET A 1 -4.87 -25.22 -30.20
C MET A 1 -3.47 -25.48 -29.67
N SER A 2 -2.49 -24.62 -29.96
CA SER A 2 -1.14 -24.79 -29.40
C SER A 2 -1.17 -24.50 -27.90
N THR A 3 -0.71 -25.45 -27.09
CA THR A 3 -0.57 -25.26 -25.65
C THR A 3 0.70 -24.45 -25.36
N VAL A 4 0.58 -23.41 -24.52
CA VAL A 4 1.73 -22.63 -24.05
C VAL A 4 2.41 -23.39 -22.93
N ASP A 5 3.74 -23.58 -23.01
CA ASP A 5 4.53 -24.20 -21.94
C ASP A 5 4.45 -23.34 -20.66
N PRO A 6 4.00 -23.90 -19.51
CA PRO A 6 3.85 -23.17 -18.25
C PRO A 6 5.11 -22.46 -17.76
N LYS A 7 6.30 -22.88 -18.19
CA LYS A 7 7.56 -22.21 -17.83
C LYS A 7 7.60 -20.75 -18.28
N PHE A 8 6.99 -20.42 -19.42
CA PHE A 8 6.94 -19.06 -19.93
C PHE A 8 6.00 -18.19 -19.11
N LEU A 9 4.93 -18.76 -18.55
CA LEU A 9 3.99 -18.02 -17.69
C LEU A 9 4.65 -17.60 -16.36
N LYS A 10 5.60 -18.39 -15.85
CA LYS A 10 6.38 -18.04 -14.63
C LYS A 10 7.34 -16.87 -14.83
N GLN A 11 7.66 -16.52 -16.08
CA GLN A 11 8.51 -15.38 -16.41
C GLN A 11 7.72 -14.06 -16.50
N LEU A 12 6.39 -14.13 -16.53
CA LEU A 12 5.55 -12.94 -16.52
C LEU A 12 5.74 -12.18 -15.21
N ARG A 13 5.72 -10.86 -15.32
CA ARG A 13 5.80 -9.94 -14.18
C ARG A 13 4.63 -8.97 -14.30
N TYR A 14 3.93 -8.80 -13.19
CA TYR A 14 2.99 -7.69 -13.08
C TYR A 14 3.77 -6.39 -13.18
N ARG A 15 3.22 -5.44 -13.93
CA ARG A 15 3.70 -4.06 -13.96
C ARG A 15 2.50 -3.15 -13.82
N CYS A 16 2.69 -2.05 -13.10
CA CYS A 16 1.70 -0.99 -13.10
C CYS A 16 1.63 -0.39 -14.52
N ILE A 17 0.42 -0.28 -15.07
CA ILE A 17 0.18 0.32 -16.40
C ILE A 17 -0.30 1.78 -16.30
N GLY A 18 -0.57 2.25 -15.09
CA GLY A 18 -1.05 3.60 -14.81
C GLY A 18 -2.59 3.70 -14.69
N PRO A 19 -3.11 4.90 -14.34
CA PRO A 19 -2.36 6.15 -14.19
C PRO A 19 -1.35 6.11 -13.04
N THR A 20 -0.25 6.85 -13.16
CA THR A 20 0.86 6.88 -12.16
C THR A 20 0.41 7.37 -10.78
N ARG A 21 -0.79 7.95 -10.69
CA ARG A 21 -1.51 8.33 -9.47
C ARG A 21 -3.00 8.13 -9.73
N GLY A 22 -3.72 7.51 -8.80
CA GLY A 22 -5.16 7.47 -8.92
C GLY A 22 -5.80 6.45 -7.99
N GLY A 23 -6.86 6.88 -7.31
CA GLY A 23 -7.60 6.09 -6.35
C GLY A 23 -8.08 6.95 -5.20
N ARG A 24 -9.04 6.42 -4.43
CA ARG A 24 -9.52 7.08 -3.22
C ARG A 24 -8.51 6.81 -2.10
N VAL A 25 -8.13 7.87 -1.38
CA VAL A 25 -7.18 7.82 -0.26
C VAL A 25 -7.84 8.47 0.95
N ILE A 26 -7.77 7.80 2.10
CA ILE A 26 -8.35 8.30 3.36
C ILE A 26 -7.36 8.23 4.53
N ALA A 27 -6.17 7.69 4.32
CA ALA A 27 -5.11 7.62 5.32
C ALA A 27 -3.79 8.08 4.71
N VAL A 28 -3.07 8.95 5.42
CA VAL A 28 -1.74 9.44 5.04
C VAL A 28 -0.87 9.53 6.28
N ALA A 29 0.42 9.26 6.12
CA ALA A 29 1.43 9.44 7.15
C ALA A 29 2.76 9.87 6.54
N GLY A 30 3.59 10.58 7.30
CA GLY A 30 4.93 10.99 6.89
C GLY A 30 5.97 10.50 7.88
N ASP A 31 7.20 10.30 7.41
CA ASP A 31 8.33 10.09 8.29
C ASP A 31 8.64 11.38 9.06
N PRO A 32 8.72 11.35 10.40
CA PRO A 32 8.99 12.54 11.21
C PRO A 32 10.42 13.10 11.03
N ASN A 33 11.35 12.27 10.55
CA ASN A 33 12.77 12.60 10.40
C ASN A 33 13.18 12.82 8.94
N ASN A 34 12.34 12.44 7.96
CA ASN A 34 12.63 12.59 6.54
C ASN A 34 11.43 13.13 5.74
N GLN A 35 11.52 14.39 5.33
CA GLN A 35 10.47 15.08 4.57
C GLN A 35 10.25 14.52 3.15
N ALA A 36 11.12 13.66 2.64
CA ALA A 36 10.92 13.00 1.36
C ALA A 36 10.08 11.72 1.47
N VAL A 37 9.88 11.20 2.69
CA VAL A 37 9.24 9.90 2.90
C VAL A 37 7.79 10.06 3.35
N PHE A 38 6.88 9.56 2.52
CA PHE A 38 5.45 9.60 2.75
C PHE A 38 4.80 8.26 2.46
N TYR A 39 3.68 8.03 3.12
CA TYR A 39 2.86 6.85 2.95
C TYR A 39 1.40 7.26 2.76
N PHE A 40 0.68 6.52 1.93
CA PHE A 40 -0.78 6.61 1.89
C PHE A 40 -1.43 5.23 1.93
N GLY A 41 -2.60 5.18 2.55
CA GLY A 41 -3.51 4.04 2.53
C GLY A 41 -4.59 4.26 1.47
N ALA A 42 -4.61 3.39 0.47
CA ALA A 42 -5.65 3.40 -0.54
C ALA A 42 -6.90 2.65 -0.06
N VAL A 43 -8.06 3.13 -0.49
CA VAL A 43 -9.28 2.34 -0.43
C VAL A 43 -9.20 1.27 -1.53
N ALA A 44 -9.30 0.01 -1.12
CA ALA A 44 -9.13 -1.16 -1.97
C ALA A 44 -7.81 -1.21 -2.75
N GLY A 45 -6.69 -0.70 -2.19
CA GLY A 45 -5.41 -0.62 -2.91
C GLY A 45 -4.14 -0.77 -2.07
N GLY A 46 -4.25 -1.08 -0.78
CA GLY A 46 -3.12 -1.33 0.11
C GLY A 46 -2.39 -0.06 0.58
N VAL A 47 -1.16 -0.24 1.06
CA VAL A 47 -0.26 0.84 1.46
C VAL A 47 0.76 1.12 0.36
N TRP A 48 0.94 2.40 0.08
CA TRP A 48 1.93 2.90 -0.86
C TRP A 48 2.91 3.81 -0.15
N LYS A 49 4.16 3.77 -0.61
CA LYS A 49 5.28 4.55 -0.08
C LYS A 49 5.91 5.36 -1.20
N SER A 50 6.33 6.58 -0.87
CA SER A 50 7.26 7.38 -1.64
C SER A 50 8.44 7.74 -0.74
N ASP A 51 9.64 7.78 -1.32
CA ASP A 51 10.88 8.22 -0.68
C ASP A 51 11.55 9.40 -1.43
N ASP A 52 10.81 10.01 -2.34
CA ASP A 52 11.27 11.08 -3.24
C ASP A 52 10.30 12.28 -3.28
N ALA A 53 9.64 12.54 -2.16
CA ALA A 53 8.68 13.62 -1.97
C ALA A 53 7.43 13.52 -2.88
N GLY A 54 6.98 12.29 -3.15
CA GLY A 54 5.74 12.00 -3.87
C GLY A 54 5.87 11.98 -5.39
N GLN A 55 7.09 11.97 -5.93
CA GLN A 55 7.32 11.84 -7.37
C GLN A 55 6.97 10.43 -7.85
N TYR A 56 7.52 9.41 -7.18
CA TYR A 56 7.21 8.01 -7.42
C TYR A 56 6.60 7.36 -6.17
N TRP A 57 5.70 6.39 -6.42
CA TRP A 57 5.02 5.64 -5.38
C TRP A 57 5.13 4.15 -5.67
N GLN A 58 5.42 3.37 -4.64
CA GLN A 58 5.53 1.91 -4.70
C GLN A 58 4.53 1.29 -3.73
N ASN A 59 3.82 0.26 -4.17
CA ASN A 59 3.03 -0.57 -3.26
C ASN A 59 3.99 -1.39 -2.38
N ILE A 60 3.79 -1.33 -1.06
CA ILE A 60 4.62 -2.00 -0.06
C ILE A 60 3.83 -3.04 0.75
N SER A 61 2.66 -3.45 0.26
CA SER A 61 1.71 -4.30 1.00
C SER A 61 1.26 -5.55 0.24
N ASP A 62 1.49 -5.60 -1.07
CA ASP A 62 1.13 -6.74 -1.91
C ASP A 62 1.85 -8.00 -1.42
N GLY A 63 1.08 -9.08 -1.23
CA GLY A 63 1.57 -10.34 -0.69
C GLY A 63 1.57 -10.43 0.84
N PHE A 64 1.31 -9.34 1.56
CA PHE A 64 1.27 -9.32 3.03
C PHE A 64 -0.13 -9.21 3.61
N PHE A 65 -1.00 -8.38 3.03
CA PHE A 65 -2.33 -8.13 3.57
C PHE A 65 -3.38 -9.13 3.08
N LYS A 66 -4.38 -9.42 3.92
CA LYS A 66 -5.54 -10.24 3.55
C LYS A 66 -6.70 -9.41 2.99
N THR A 67 -6.74 -8.11 3.27
CA THR A 67 -7.71 -7.14 2.75
C THR A 67 -6.96 -5.93 2.18
N SER A 68 -7.59 -5.19 1.27
CA SER A 68 -6.93 -4.13 0.51
C SER A 68 -7.31 -2.72 0.96
N SER A 69 -8.35 -2.52 1.76
CA SER A 69 -8.72 -1.18 2.23
C SER A 69 -7.95 -0.77 3.46
N VAL A 70 -7.28 0.39 3.38
CA VAL A 70 -6.50 0.97 4.48
C VAL A 70 -7.14 2.28 4.91
N GLY A 71 -7.64 2.31 6.15
CA GLY A 71 -8.40 3.44 6.70
C GLY A 71 -7.63 4.26 7.73
N ALA A 72 -6.53 3.72 8.26
CA ALA A 72 -5.64 4.42 9.18
C ALA A 72 -4.18 4.06 8.90
N LEU A 73 -3.29 5.03 9.06
CA LEU A 73 -1.85 4.84 8.85
C LEU A 73 -1.08 5.73 9.82
N ALA A 74 -0.07 5.17 10.48
CA ALA A 74 0.78 5.92 11.41
C ALA A 74 2.22 5.43 11.34
N VAL A 75 3.15 6.39 11.38
CA VAL A 75 4.59 6.14 11.55
C VAL A 75 4.94 6.45 13.00
N ALA A 76 5.69 5.58 13.68
CA ALA A 76 6.06 5.80 15.06
C ALA A 76 7.08 6.95 15.18
N PRO A 77 6.83 7.98 16.01
CA PRO A 77 7.78 9.08 16.18
C PRO A 77 9.15 8.65 16.75
N SER A 78 9.17 7.58 17.53
CA SER A 78 10.38 7.05 18.18
C SER A 78 11.29 6.26 17.23
N ASP A 79 10.72 5.69 16.16
CA ASP A 79 11.44 4.88 15.17
C ASP A 79 10.63 4.87 13.86
N PRO A 80 11.05 5.64 12.83
CA PRO A 80 10.34 5.69 11.56
C PRO A 80 10.27 4.38 10.79
N ASN A 81 11.04 3.35 11.17
CA ASN A 81 10.89 2.01 10.60
C ASN A 81 9.62 1.32 11.06
N VAL A 82 9.04 1.75 12.18
CA VAL A 82 7.82 1.17 12.71
C VAL A 82 6.61 1.88 12.12
N ILE A 83 5.85 1.15 11.30
CA ILE A 83 4.61 1.63 10.69
C ILE A 83 3.44 0.75 11.08
N TYR A 84 2.28 1.35 11.30
CA TYR A 84 1.02 0.67 11.59
C TYR A 84 -0.01 1.00 10.53
N ALA A 85 -0.68 -0.02 9.98
CA ALA A 85 -1.78 0.12 9.04
C ALA A 85 -3.07 -0.46 9.64
N GLY A 86 -4.07 0.39 9.84
CA GLY A 86 -5.41 -0.01 10.25
C GLY A 86 -6.28 -0.30 9.04
N MET A 87 -6.86 -1.49 9.00
CA MET A 87 -7.57 -1.98 7.82
C MET A 87 -9.06 -1.65 7.86
N GLY A 88 -9.67 -1.65 6.67
CA GLY A 88 -11.05 -1.25 6.43
C GLY A 88 -11.18 0.21 6.05
N GLU A 89 -12.37 0.64 5.66
CA GLU A 89 -12.66 2.06 5.43
C GLU A 89 -13.91 2.54 6.17
N THR A 90 -13.92 3.82 6.55
CA THR A 90 -15.01 4.43 7.33
C THR A 90 -16.03 5.17 6.46
N THR A 91 -15.69 5.49 5.22
CA THR A 91 -16.51 6.34 4.35
C THR A 91 -17.54 5.49 3.60
N ILE A 92 -18.81 5.55 4.02
CA ILE A 92 -19.90 4.77 3.43
C ILE A 92 -20.14 5.19 1.97
N ARG A 93 -19.72 4.34 1.03
CA ARG A 93 -19.98 4.41 -0.41
C ARG A 93 -20.44 3.05 -0.94
N ILE A 94 -20.63 2.94 -2.25
CA ILE A 94 -21.12 1.69 -2.87
C ILE A 94 -20.12 0.53 -2.77
N ASP A 95 -18.85 0.82 -2.51
CA ASP A 95 -17.68 -0.08 -2.57
C ASP A 95 -16.92 -0.22 -1.23
N VAL A 96 -17.63 -0.19 -0.10
CA VAL A 96 -17.03 -0.29 1.24
C VAL A 96 -16.52 -1.69 1.54
N SER A 97 -15.25 -1.78 1.94
CA SER A 97 -14.63 -3.03 2.38
C SER A 97 -14.31 -2.99 3.87
N HIS A 98 -14.63 -4.09 4.55
CA HIS A 98 -14.34 -4.26 5.97
C HIS A 98 -12.83 -4.41 6.21
N GLY A 99 -12.41 -4.08 7.43
CA GLY A 99 -11.06 -4.37 7.92
C GLY A 99 -10.95 -5.77 8.49
N ASP A 100 -9.71 -6.21 8.71
CA ASP A 100 -9.33 -7.46 9.38
C ASP A 100 -8.38 -7.22 10.57
N GLY A 101 -8.20 -5.96 10.98
CA GLY A 101 -7.39 -5.56 12.13
C GLY A 101 -6.31 -4.54 11.78
N VAL A 102 -5.14 -4.70 12.41
CA VAL A 102 -3.99 -3.81 12.27
C VAL A 102 -2.76 -4.62 11.87
N TYR A 103 -2.05 -4.14 10.85
CA TYR A 103 -0.74 -4.66 10.45
C TYR A 103 0.36 -3.75 10.99
N LYS A 104 1.53 -4.35 11.26
CA LYS A 104 2.74 -3.65 11.70
C LYS A 104 3.91 -4.06 10.82
N SER A 105 4.74 -3.10 10.41
CA SER A 105 6.10 -3.35 9.92
C SER A 105 7.10 -2.70 10.88
N THR A 106 8.32 -3.23 10.89
CA THR A 106 9.49 -2.74 11.66
C THR A 106 10.68 -2.41 10.75
N ASP A 107 10.42 -2.24 9.45
CA ASP A 107 11.41 -2.03 8.39
C ASP A 107 10.95 -1.02 7.33
N ALA A 108 10.03 -0.13 7.72
CA ALA A 108 9.43 0.89 6.85
C ALA A 108 8.71 0.32 5.62
N GLY A 109 8.13 -0.88 5.75
CA GLY A 109 7.37 -1.58 4.73
C GLY A 109 8.25 -2.25 3.67
N LYS A 110 9.31 -2.95 4.07
CA LYS A 110 10.17 -3.69 3.15
C LYS A 110 9.88 -5.19 3.14
#